data_AF-A0A938A1J3-F1
#
_entry.id   AF-A0A938A1J3-F1
#
_cell.length_a   1.000
_cell.length_b   1.000
_cell.length_c   1.000
_cell.angle_alpha   90.00
_cell.angle_beta   90.00
_cell.angle_gamma   90.00
#
_symmetry.space_group_name_H-M   'P 1'
#
loop_
_entity.id
_entity.type
_entity.pdbx_description
1 polymer ?
#
loop_
_entity_poly.entity_id
_entity_poly.type
_entity_poly.pdbx_seq_one_letter_code
_entity_poly.pdbx_strand_id
1 'polypeptide(L)'
;MQAASAHQAQQAQATPTHTGSLSQRMMLIASAWIIVLLLFGGLALDRTLTGLITRNFDEQLGYMLTSMIGSAEIGPDGEVFFNRPLGDQRFLEPNSGLYWQITGKGHDDFPSR
;
A
#
# COMPACT_ATOMS: atom_id res chain seq x y z
N MET A 1 -56.81 10.01 63.94
CA MET A 1 -55.91 9.02 63.28
C MET A 1 -56.09 8.96 61.75
N GLN A 2 -56.50 10.03 61.06
CA GLN A 2 -56.88 9.95 59.62
C GLN A 2 -56.19 10.98 58.70
N ALA A 3 -55.31 11.84 59.25
CA ALA A 3 -54.62 12.89 58.49
C ALA A 3 -53.20 12.50 58.01
N ALA A 4 -52.63 11.39 58.51
CA ALA A 4 -51.29 10.93 58.12
C ALA A 4 -51.28 10.11 56.81
N SER A 5 -52.45 9.60 56.39
CA SER A 5 -52.61 8.75 55.20
C SER A 5 -52.62 9.52 53.88
N ALA A 6 -52.84 10.84 53.89
CA ALA A 6 -52.88 11.66 52.68
C ALA A 6 -51.48 11.99 52.11
N HIS A 7 -50.43 12.00 52.96
CA HIS A 7 -49.06 12.27 52.51
C HIS A 7 -48.37 11.06 51.86
N GLN A 8 -48.90 9.85 52.06
CA GLN A 8 -48.31 8.62 51.51
C GLN A 8 -48.75 8.35 50.06
N ALA A 9 -49.89 8.90 49.62
CA ALA A 9 -50.39 8.69 48.26
C ALA A 9 -49.64 9.50 47.18
N GLN A 10 -48.90 10.55 47.56
CA GLN A 10 -48.18 11.42 46.62
C GLN A 10 -46.78 10.91 46.26
N GLN A 11 -46.28 9.85 46.91
CA GLN A 11 -44.98 9.23 46.59
C GLN A 11 -45.10 8.13 45.53
N ALA A 12 -46.16 8.18 44.71
CA ALA A 12 -46.28 7.37 43.52
C ALA A 12 -45.22 7.76 42.49
N GLN A 13 -44.04 7.15 42.65
CA GLN A 13 -43.24 6.58 41.57
C GLN A 13 -42.94 7.54 40.41
N ALA A 14 -41.99 8.44 40.61
CA ALA A 14 -41.23 8.98 39.48
C ALA A 14 -40.29 7.88 38.98
N THR A 15 -40.75 7.08 38.01
CA THR A 15 -39.88 6.12 37.31
C THR A 15 -38.82 6.93 36.55
N PRO A 16 -37.52 6.75 36.83
CA PRO A 16 -36.50 7.43 36.05
C PRO A 16 -36.62 6.97 34.59
N THR A 17 -36.87 7.92 33.69
CA THR A 17 -36.87 7.65 32.25
C THR A 17 -35.50 7.11 31.87
N HIS A 18 -35.45 5.84 31.45
CA HIS A 18 -34.21 5.18 31.06
C HIS A 18 -33.67 5.85 29.79
N THR A 19 -32.77 6.82 29.97
CA THR A 19 -32.02 7.43 28.87
C THR A 19 -31.26 6.30 28.18
N GLY A 20 -31.39 6.16 26.86
CA GLY A 20 -30.73 5.10 26.08
C GLY A 20 -29.31 4.82 26.57
N SER A 21 -29.00 3.54 26.78
CA SER A 21 -27.98 3.11 27.75
C SER A 21 -26.60 3.72 27.45
N LEU A 22 -25.90 4.14 28.50
CA LEU A 22 -24.51 4.62 28.44
C LEU A 22 -23.61 3.67 27.64
N SER A 23 -23.85 2.36 27.75
CA SER A 23 -23.16 1.32 26.99
C SER A 23 -23.36 1.45 25.49
N GLN A 24 -24.54 1.83 25.00
CA GLN A 24 -24.80 2.04 23.57
C GLN A 24 -24.04 3.25 23.03
N ARG A 25 -24.00 4.35 23.78
CA ARG A 25 -23.22 5.56 23.41
C ARG A 25 -21.72 5.26 23.41
N MET A 26 -21.24 4.52 24.41
CA MET A 26 -19.85 4.08 24.51
C MET A 26 -19.46 3.18 23.35
N MET A 27 -20.31 2.21 23.00
CA MET A 27 -20.09 1.31 21.86
C MET A 27 -19.99 2.10 20.55
N LEU A 28 -20.90 3.05 20.31
CA LEU A 28 -20.90 3.87 19.10
C LEU A 28 -19.63 4.71 18.97
N ILE A 29 -19.20 5.35 20.06
CA ILE A 29 -17.97 6.15 20.08
C ILE A 29 -16.75 5.25 19.83
N ALA A 30 -16.68 4.08 20.48
CA ALA A 30 -15.59 3.13 20.27
C ALA A 30 -15.55 2.63 18.82
N SER A 31 -16.68 2.21 18.26
CA SER A 31 -16.78 1.77 16.86
C SER A 31 -16.39 2.87 15.90
N ALA A 32 -16.84 4.11 16.13
CA ALA A 32 -16.45 5.26 15.32
C ALA A 32 -14.92 5.47 15.35
N TRP A 33 -14.31 5.42 16.53
CA TRP A 33 -12.85 5.56 16.66
C TRP A 33 -12.08 4.40 16.02
N ILE A 34 -12.55 3.17 16.16
CA ILE A 34 -11.96 2.01 15.50
C ILE A 34 -11.96 2.21 13.98
N ILE A 35 -13.09 2.64 13.41
CA ILE A 35 -13.19 2.93 11.98
C ILE A 35 -12.20 4.02 11.58
N VAL A 36 -12.12 5.12 12.32
CA VAL A 36 -11.18 6.22 12.05
C VAL A 36 -9.73 5.73 12.06
N LEU A 37 -9.35 4.96 13.09
CA LEU A 37 -7.98 4.44 13.23
C LEU A 37 -7.64 3.41 12.15
N LEU A 38 -8.59 2.54 11.77
CA LEU A 38 -8.39 1.57 10.69
C LEU A 38 -8.28 2.25 9.33
N LEU A 39 -9.09 3.28 9.05
CA LEU A 39 -8.99 4.04 7.81
C LEU A 39 -7.64 4.77 7.72
N PHE A 40 -7.25 5.47 8.80
CA PHE A 40 -5.98 6.18 8.83
C PHE A 40 -4.79 5.22 8.72
N GLY A 41 -4.80 4.14 9.51
CA GLY A 41 -3.75 3.11 9.50
C GLY A 41 -3.66 2.39 8.16
N GLY A 42 -4.80 2.04 7.56
CA GLY A 42 -4.86 1.41 6.25
C GLY A 42 -4.25 2.29 5.15
N LEU A 43 -4.63 3.57 5.09
CA LEU A 43 -4.07 4.51 4.11
C LEU A 43 -2.58 4.78 4.34
N ALA A 44 -2.12 4.86 5.59
CA ALA A 44 -0.71 5.06 5.91
C ALA A 44 0.12 3.84 5.52
N LEU A 45 -0.37 2.63 5.81
CA LEU A 45 0.30 1.38 5.48
C LEU A 45 0.36 1.15 3.98
N ASP A 46 -0.74 1.37 3.26
CA ASP A 46 -0.81 1.26 1.80
C ASP A 46 0.23 2.14 1.11
N ARG A 47 0.29 3.44 1.50
CA ARG A 47 1.28 4.37 0.94
C ARG A 47 2.71 3.97 1.26
N THR A 48 2.96 3.52 2.48
CA THR A 48 4.31 3.12 2.92
C THR A 48 4.75 1.87 2.17
N LEU A 49 3.89 0.86 2.09
CA LEU A 49 4.18 -0.40 1.44
C LEU A 49 4.38 -0.20 -0.06
N THR A 50 3.46 0.49 -0.73
CA THR A 50 3.59 0.83 -2.15
C THR A 50 4.88 1.58 -2.41
N GLY A 51 5.18 2.61 -1.60
CA GLY A 51 6.43 3.37 -1.74
C GLY A 51 7.68 2.52 -1.54
N LEU A 52 7.69 1.60 -0.56
CA LEU A 52 8.83 0.70 -0.32
C LEU A 52 9.03 -0.27 -1.49
N ILE A 53 7.94 -0.87 -1.98
CA ILE A 53 7.96 -1.80 -3.10
C ILE A 53 8.47 -1.09 -4.34
N THR A 54 7.88 0.06 -4.72
CA THR A 54 8.30 0.82 -5.91
C THR A 54 9.77 1.20 -5.84
N ARG A 55 10.24 1.77 -4.72
CA ARG A 55 11.66 2.14 -4.56
C ARG A 55 12.59 0.93 -4.69
N ASN A 56 12.21 -0.21 -4.12
CA ASN A 56 13.01 -1.41 -4.21
C ASN A 56 13.06 -1.96 -5.65
N PHE A 57 11.95 -1.93 -6.38
CA PHE A 57 11.95 -2.27 -7.80
C PHE A 57 12.79 -1.29 -8.63
N ASP A 58 12.68 0.02 -8.38
CA ASP A 58 13.49 1.04 -9.05
C ASP A 58 14.98 0.83 -8.81
N GLU A 59 15.38 0.53 -7.58
CA GLU A 59 16.77 0.19 -7.24
C GLU A 59 17.24 -1.07 -7.98
N GLN A 60 16.44 -2.14 -7.97
CA GLN A 60 16.76 -3.37 -8.70
C GLN A 60 16.94 -3.13 -10.21
N LEU A 61 16.03 -2.37 -10.82
CA LEU A 61 16.12 -1.98 -12.23
C LEU A 61 17.34 -1.09 -12.48
N GLY A 62 17.67 -0.19 -11.58
CA GLY A 62 18.86 0.67 -11.66
C GLY A 62 20.17 -0.11 -11.61
N TYR A 63 20.28 -1.09 -10.70
CA TYR A 63 21.45 -1.99 -10.63
C TYR A 63 21.60 -2.82 -11.90
N MET A 64 20.49 -3.37 -12.40
CA MET A 64 20.46 -4.12 -13.65
C MET A 64 20.87 -3.25 -14.84
N LEU A 65 20.29 -2.05 -14.97
CA LEU A 65 20.63 -1.09 -16.02
C LEU A 65 22.11 -0.69 -15.96
N THR A 66 22.64 -0.44 -14.76
CA THR A 66 24.06 -0.10 -14.57
C THR A 66 24.96 -1.25 -15.03
N SER A 67 24.60 -2.50 -14.70
CA SER A 67 25.30 -3.68 -15.19
C SER A 67 25.23 -3.79 -16.72
N MET A 68 24.06 -3.53 -17.32
CA MET A 68 23.88 -3.55 -18.77
C MET A 68 24.74 -2.50 -19.47
N ILE A 69 24.77 -1.27 -18.95
CA ILE A 69 25.61 -0.19 -19.46
C ILE A 69 27.09 -0.59 -19.38
N GLY A 70 27.52 -1.21 -18.27
CA GLY A 70 28.91 -1.66 -18.11
C GLY A 70 29.31 -2.81 -19.03
N SER A 71 28.37 -3.61 -19.53
CA SER A 71 28.62 -4.66 -20.52
C SER A 71 28.41 -4.22 -21.97
N ALA A 72 27.76 -3.08 -22.19
CA ALA A 72 27.49 -2.56 -23.51
C ALA A 72 28.71 -1.84 -24.08
N GLU A 73 29.06 -2.16 -25.31
CA GLU A 73 30.08 -1.46 -26.10
C GLU A 73 29.48 -0.94 -27.40
N ILE A 74 30.09 0.13 -27.92
CA ILE A 74 29.74 0.72 -29.21
C ILE A 74 30.84 0.32 -30.19
N GLY A 75 30.46 -0.38 -31.25
CA GLY A 75 31.35 -0.81 -32.30
C GLY A 75 31.77 0.32 -33.25
N PRO A 76 32.68 0.04 -34.20
CA PRO A 76 33.21 1.03 -35.14
C PRO A 76 32.14 1.66 -36.03
N ASP A 77 31.05 0.93 -36.31
CA ASP A 77 29.96 1.37 -37.18
C ASP A 77 28.80 2.00 -36.38
N GLY A 78 28.96 2.17 -35.06
CA GLY A 78 27.96 2.76 -34.15
C GLY A 78 26.98 1.74 -33.55
N GLU A 79 27.15 0.46 -33.86
CA GLU A 79 26.32 -0.63 -33.37
C GLU A 79 26.53 -0.88 -31.87
N VAL A 80 25.44 -1.12 -31.14
CA VAL A 80 25.49 -1.47 -29.72
C VAL A 80 25.43 -2.99 -29.57
N PHE A 81 26.39 -3.55 -28.86
CA PHE A 81 26.38 -4.97 -28.51
C PHE A 81 26.88 -5.18 -27.09
N PHE A 82 26.59 -6.34 -26.52
CA PHE A 82 27.13 -6.72 -25.22
C PHE A 82 28.41 -7.52 -25.39
N ASN A 83 29.50 -7.05 -24.77
CA ASN A 83 30.80 -7.75 -24.77
C ASN A 83 30.81 -8.98 -23.84
N ARG A 84 29.86 -9.05 -22.92
CA ARG A 84 29.66 -10.12 -21.94
C ARG A 84 28.17 -10.41 -21.81
N PRO A 85 27.76 -11.67 -21.60
CA PRO A 85 26.37 -11.98 -21.35
C PRO A 85 25.87 -11.22 -20.12
N LEU A 86 24.62 -10.77 -20.18
CA LEU A 86 23.97 -10.14 -19.04
C LEU A 86 24.01 -11.08 -17.84
N GLY A 87 24.40 -10.56 -16.68
CA GLY A 87 24.71 -11.38 -15.49
C GLY A 87 23.52 -12.20 -14.96
N ASP A 88 22.30 -11.88 -15.39
CA ASP A 88 21.10 -12.63 -15.03
C ASP A 88 20.64 -13.52 -16.20
N GLN A 89 20.65 -14.83 -15.98
CA GLN A 89 20.26 -15.84 -16.96
C GLN A 89 18.82 -15.67 -17.45
N ARG A 90 17.94 -15.02 -16.67
CA ARG A 90 16.54 -14.78 -17.04
C ARG A 90 16.40 -13.97 -18.33
N PHE A 91 17.38 -13.15 -18.71
CA PHE A 91 17.36 -12.45 -20.01
C PHE A 91 17.54 -13.35 -21.23
N LEU A 92 17.94 -14.60 -21.02
CA LEU A 92 18.14 -15.59 -22.06
C LEU A 92 16.99 -16.60 -22.14
N GLU A 93 16.08 -16.58 -21.15
CA GLU A 93 14.97 -17.53 -21.04
C GLU A 93 13.68 -16.89 -21.58
N PRO A 94 13.04 -17.52 -22.59
CA PRO A 94 11.72 -17.09 -23.03
C PRO A 94 10.71 -17.17 -21.88
N ASN A 95 9.85 -16.15 -21.76
CA ASN A 95 8.83 -16.04 -20.72
C ASN A 95 9.37 -15.90 -19.28
N SER A 96 10.61 -15.45 -19.11
CA SER A 96 11.16 -15.15 -17.78
C SER A 96 10.50 -13.96 -17.08
N GLY A 97 9.79 -13.13 -17.85
CA GLY A 97 9.19 -11.87 -17.38
C GLY A 97 10.18 -10.70 -17.35
N LEU A 98 11.45 -10.93 -17.69
CA LEU A 98 12.50 -9.92 -17.72
C LEU A 98 12.96 -9.69 -19.15
N TYR A 99 12.65 -8.51 -19.68
CA TYR A 99 12.94 -8.11 -21.06
C TYR A 99 13.68 -6.79 -21.07
N TRP A 100 14.44 -6.54 -22.14
CA TRP A 100 15.17 -5.31 -22.34
C TRP A 100 15.18 -4.93 -23.81
N GLN A 101 15.42 -3.66 -24.09
CA GLN A 101 15.57 -3.15 -25.46
C GLN A 101 16.49 -1.94 -25.42
N ILE A 102 17.45 -1.91 -26.33
CA ILE A 102 18.30 -0.75 -26.56
C ILE A 102 17.86 -0.12 -27.87
N THR A 103 17.61 1.19 -27.84
CA THR A 103 17.22 1.97 -29.03
C THR A 103 18.23 3.09 -29.24
N GLY A 104 18.54 3.38 -30.50
CA GLY A 104 19.52 4.39 -30.89
C GLY A 104 19.02 5.19 -32.10
N LYS A 105 19.26 6.50 -32.13
CA LYS A 105 18.88 7.30 -33.30
C LYS A 105 19.65 6.83 -34.53
N GLY A 106 18.93 6.51 -35.60
CA GLY A 106 19.51 6.05 -36.87
C GLY A 106 20.06 4.63 -36.84
N HIS A 107 19.74 3.83 -35.81
CA HIS A 107 20.12 2.42 -35.68
C HIS A 107 18.87 1.57 -35.44
N ASP A 108 18.92 0.31 -35.82
CA ASP A 108 17.85 -0.64 -35.53
C ASP A 108 17.78 -0.92 -34.02
N ASP A 109 16.56 -1.18 -33.54
CA ASP A 109 16.34 -1.56 -32.16
C ASP A 109 17.03 -2.90 -31.87
N PHE A 110 17.71 -2.98 -30.73
CA PHE A 110 18.34 -4.19 -30.23
C PHE A 110 17.52 -4.74 -29.05
N PRO A 111 16.53 -5.62 -29.30
CA PRO A 111 15.69 -6.19 -28.25
C PRO A 111 16.34 -7.41 -27.58
N SER A 112 15.85 -7.73 -26.39
CA SER A 112 15.98 -9.06 -25.80
C SER A 112 15.35 -10.09 -26.74
N ARG A 113 16.00 -11.24 -26.88
CA ARG A 113 15.59 -12.32 -27.80
C ARG A 113 14.22 -12.90 -27.49
#